data_AF-A0A140PTP2-F1
#
_entry.id   AF-A0A140PTP2-F1
#
_cell.length_a   1.000
_cell.length_b   1.000
_cell.length_c   1.000
_cell.angle_alpha   90.00
_cell.angle_beta   90.00
_cell.angle_gamma   90.00
#
_symmetry.space_group_name_H-M   'P 1'
#
loop_
_entity.id
_entity.type
_entity.pdbx_description
1 polymer ?
#
loop_
_entity_poly.entity_id
_entity_poly.type
_entity_poly.pdbx_seq_one_letter_code
_entity_poly.pdbx_strand_id
1 'polypeptide(L)'
;MLFRSFFLEYCINIRNLNLKVSWKEQPFYRKLILTLIFIIAMIGIPFVIIKNVNYYYFLFVGCMLLLVGVGWDFTSHGQKELLPIIKKHSLQRMDVLLKLLKKYSISISDKETITLLIEEAKVKKDTNNPFIEVKKSMKIFTLLVVPLITLIVGKFSAKLTIKDSLPLLLVAIFICGIIMIISPFLEDIVYWDKKYYDYLIDDLREILIFNNKFKEK
;
A
#
# COMPACT_ATOMS: atom_id res chain seq x y z
N MET A 1 -13.73 -15.41 -24.40
CA MET A 1 -13.89 -14.95 -23.00
C MET A 1 -13.40 -13.51 -22.90
N LEU A 2 -14.17 -12.59 -22.31
CA LEU A 2 -13.70 -11.21 -22.09
C LEU A 2 -12.96 -11.14 -20.76
N PHE A 3 -11.66 -10.83 -20.78
CA PHE A 3 -10.83 -10.69 -19.58
C PHE A 3 -11.46 -9.75 -18.54
N ARG A 4 -12.08 -8.66 -18.97
CA ARG A 4 -12.73 -7.68 -18.08
C ARG A 4 -13.86 -8.30 -17.24
N SER A 5 -14.66 -9.20 -17.84
CA SER A 5 -15.74 -9.88 -17.13
C SER A 5 -15.19 -10.85 -16.10
N PHE A 6 -14.15 -11.61 -16.48
CA PHE A 6 -13.43 -12.50 -15.56
C PHE A 6 -12.83 -11.74 -14.38
N PHE A 7 -12.10 -10.66 -14.66
CA PHE A 7 -11.46 -9.85 -13.64
C PHE A 7 -12.48 -9.19 -12.71
N LEU A 8 -13.58 -8.66 -13.23
CA LEU A 8 -14.62 -8.05 -12.42
C LEU A 8 -15.28 -9.09 -11.50
N GLU A 9 -15.55 -10.29 -12.01
CA GLU A 9 -16.11 -11.37 -11.22
C GLU A 9 -15.14 -11.85 -10.12
N TYR A 10 -13.84 -11.93 -10.43
CA TYR A 10 -12.79 -12.15 -9.43
C TYR A 10 -12.85 -11.07 -8.33
N CYS A 11 -12.88 -9.78 -8.70
CA CYS A 11 -12.94 -8.68 -7.75
C CYS A 11 -14.16 -8.75 -6.82
N ILE A 12 -15.33 -9.06 -7.38
CA ILE A 12 -16.59 -9.22 -6.62
C ILE A 12 -16.45 -10.36 -5.60
N ASN A 13 -15.98 -11.53 -6.04
CA ASN A 13 -15.85 -12.70 -5.17
C ASN A 13 -14.82 -12.46 -4.05
N ILE A 14 -13.67 -11.85 -4.36
CA ILE A 14 -12.65 -11.50 -3.35
C ILE A 14 -13.18 -10.47 -2.36
N ARG A 15 -13.97 -9.49 -2.82
CA ARG A 15 -14.61 -8.51 -1.93
C ARG A 15 -15.61 -9.17 -0.98
N ASN A 16 -16.37 -10.15 -1.46
CA ASN A 16 -17.34 -10.90 -0.66
C ASN A 16 -16.71 -11.78 0.41
N LEU A 17 -15.45 -12.22 0.22
CA LEU A 17 -14.69 -12.93 1.26
C LEU A 17 -14.41 -12.07 2.50
N ASN A 18 -14.51 -10.74 2.39
CA ASN A 18 -14.18 -9.77 3.44
C ASN A 18 -12.85 -10.12 4.15
N LEU A 19 -11.76 -10.19 3.38
CA LEU A 19 -10.39 -10.48 3.83
C LEU A 19 -9.81 -9.41 4.80
N LYS A 20 -10.65 -8.63 5.47
CA LYS A 20 -10.24 -7.75 6.56
C LYS A 20 -9.88 -8.63 7.75
N VAL A 21 -8.64 -8.49 8.23
CA VAL A 21 -8.20 -9.16 9.45
C VAL A 21 -9.03 -8.62 10.61
N SER A 22 -9.80 -9.49 11.25
CA SER A 22 -10.60 -9.09 12.41
C SER A 22 -9.70 -8.72 13.60
N TRP A 23 -10.19 -7.88 14.51
CA TRP A 23 -9.44 -7.53 15.71
C TRP A 23 -9.03 -8.77 16.53
N LYS A 24 -9.86 -9.82 16.53
CA LYS A 24 -9.57 -11.08 17.23
C LYS A 24 -8.37 -11.81 16.63
N GLU A 25 -8.23 -11.78 15.30
CA GLU A 25 -7.14 -12.44 14.57
C GLU A 25 -5.84 -11.64 14.58
N GLN A 26 -5.87 -10.35 14.92
CA GLN A 26 -4.64 -9.54 14.96
C GLN A 26 -3.67 -10.07 16.03
N PRO A 27 -2.36 -10.06 15.73
CA PRO A 27 -1.29 -10.31 16.69
C PRO A 27 -1.42 -9.46 17.95
N PHE A 28 -0.97 -9.99 19.10
CA PHE A 28 -1.07 -9.28 20.37
C PHE A 28 -0.33 -7.94 20.36
N TYR A 29 0.90 -7.91 19.82
CA TYR A 29 1.70 -6.68 19.76
C TYR A 29 1.01 -5.57 18.96
N ARG A 30 0.38 -5.90 17.81
CA ARG A 30 -0.36 -4.91 17.01
C ARG A 30 -1.55 -4.35 17.79
N LYS A 31 -2.28 -5.20 18.50
CA LYS A 31 -3.40 -4.77 19.35
C LYS A 31 -2.93 -3.82 20.45
N LEU A 32 -1.83 -4.17 21.12
CA LEU A 32 -1.24 -3.37 22.18
C LEU A 32 -0.79 -2.00 21.66
N ILE A 33 -0.07 -1.95 20.54
CA ILE A 33 0.42 -0.70 19.95
C ILE A 33 -0.74 0.20 19.49
N LEU A 34 -1.74 -0.36 18.80
CA LEU A 34 -2.93 0.40 18.38
C LEU A 34 -3.70 0.94 19.59
N THR A 35 -3.80 0.15 20.67
CA THR A 35 -4.45 0.60 21.92
C THR A 35 -3.67 1.74 22.58
N LEU A 36 -2.33 1.66 22.62
CA LEU A 36 -1.49 2.74 23.14
C LEU A 36 -1.61 4.03 22.32
N ILE A 37 -1.61 3.91 20.99
CA ILE A 37 -1.82 5.05 20.08
C ILE A 37 -3.19 5.69 20.35
N PHE A 38 -4.23 4.87 20.53
CA PHE A 38 -5.57 5.36 20.84
C PHE A 38 -5.61 6.13 22.18
N ILE A 39 -4.98 5.59 23.23
CA ILE A 39 -4.89 6.27 24.53
C ILE A 39 -4.14 7.61 24.42
N ILE A 40 -3.00 7.63 23.72
CA ILE A 40 -2.21 8.86 23.49
C ILE A 40 -3.01 9.89 22.70
N ALA A 41 -3.75 9.46 21.68
CA ALA A 41 -4.62 10.34 20.91
C ALA A 41 -5.72 10.94 21.81
N MET A 42 -6.38 10.13 22.64
CA MET A 42 -7.42 10.60 23.57
C MET A 42 -6.89 11.63 24.57
N ILE A 43 -5.69 11.41 25.11
CA ILE A 43 -5.02 12.37 26.01
C ILE A 43 -4.59 13.63 25.25
N GLY A 44 -4.18 13.50 23.98
CA GLY A 44 -3.72 14.60 23.14
C GLY A 44 -4.83 15.54 22.67
N ILE A 45 -6.06 15.06 22.46
CA ILE A 45 -7.19 15.84 21.92
C ILE A 45 -7.47 17.14 22.73
N PRO A 46 -7.56 17.13 24.07
CA PRO A 46 -7.71 18.36 24.86
C PRO A 46 -6.64 19.41 24.59
N PHE A 47 -5.38 19.00 24.37
CA PHE A 47 -4.28 19.92 24.07
C PHE A 47 -4.41 20.55 22.67
N VAL A 48 -4.99 19.83 21.71
CA VAL A 48 -5.33 20.38 20.38
C VAL A 48 -6.39 21.47 20.51
N ILE A 49 -7.44 21.22 21.30
CA ILE A 49 -8.56 22.17 21.50
C ILE A 49 -8.07 23.48 22.12
N ILE A 50 -7.19 23.40 23.11
CA ILE A 50 -6.61 24.57 23.80
C ILE A 50 -5.46 25.19 22.96
N LYS A 51 -5.16 24.66 21.77
CA LYS A 51 -4.05 25.09 20.89
C LYS A 51 -2.71 25.13 21.59
N ASN A 52 -2.48 24.20 22.52
CA ASN A 52 -1.25 24.13 23.30
C ASN A 52 -0.17 23.37 22.52
N VAL A 53 1.02 23.94 22.37
CA VAL A 53 2.18 23.36 21.66
C VAL A 53 2.48 21.90 22.07
N ASN A 54 2.10 21.49 23.29
CA ASN A 54 2.22 20.11 23.76
C ASN A 54 1.48 19.08 22.89
N TYR A 55 0.48 19.45 22.08
CA TYR A 55 -0.17 18.49 21.17
C TYR A 55 0.81 17.90 20.13
N TYR A 56 1.84 18.65 19.73
CA TYR A 56 2.88 18.16 18.82
C TYR A 56 3.68 17.01 19.45
N TYR A 57 3.89 17.02 20.77
CA TYR A 57 4.56 15.93 21.48
C TYR A 57 3.74 14.64 21.43
N PHE A 58 2.44 14.71 21.69
CA PHE A 58 1.56 13.54 21.61
C PHE A 58 1.48 12.97 20.19
N LEU A 59 1.44 13.83 19.17
CA LEU A 59 1.50 13.42 17.77
C LEU A 59 2.83 12.72 17.45
N PHE A 60 3.95 13.28 17.89
CA PHE A 60 5.28 12.69 17.71
C PHE A 60 5.38 11.31 18.37
N VAL A 61 4.96 11.17 19.62
CA VAL A 61 4.97 9.87 20.33
C VAL A 61 4.07 8.85 19.62
N GLY A 62 2.88 9.26 19.16
CA GLY A 62 2.00 8.40 18.36
C GLY A 62 2.66 7.91 17.06
N CYS A 63 3.35 8.79 16.34
CA CYS A 63 4.13 8.43 15.15
C CYS A 63 5.27 7.45 15.48
N MET A 64 6.00 7.66 16.58
CA MET A 64 7.08 6.76 17.00
C MET A 64 6.55 5.37 17.35
N LEU A 65 5.39 5.27 18.00
CA LEU A 65 4.74 3.98 18.28
C LEU A 65 4.30 3.26 17.01
N LEU A 66 3.79 3.99 16.00
CA LEU A 66 3.49 3.41 14.69
C LEU A 66 4.74 2.82 14.04
N LEU A 67 5.87 3.53 14.07
CA LEU A 67 7.14 3.03 13.56
C LEU A 67 7.62 1.78 14.30
N VAL A 68 7.48 1.73 15.63
CA VAL A 68 7.80 0.54 16.41
C VAL A 68 6.90 -0.64 16.03
N GLY A 69 5.61 -0.41 15.83
CA GLY A 69 4.67 -1.46 15.43
C GLY A 69 4.97 -2.03 14.05
N VAL A 70 5.21 -1.16 13.08
CA VAL A 70 5.63 -1.55 11.73
C VAL A 70 6.98 -2.26 11.77
N GLY A 71 7.95 -1.74 12.54
CA GLY A 71 9.25 -2.38 12.74
C GLY A 71 9.13 -3.79 13.32
N TRP A 72 8.19 -4.01 14.23
CA TRP A 72 7.94 -5.31 14.83
C TRP A 72 7.42 -6.34 13.82
N ASP A 73 6.61 -5.93 12.84
CA ASP A 73 6.13 -6.80 11.77
C ASP A 73 7.29 -7.45 10.98
N PHE A 74 8.42 -6.74 10.85
CA PHE A 74 9.61 -7.22 10.14
C PHE A 74 10.51 -8.12 10.99
N THR A 75 10.23 -8.27 12.28
CA THR A 75 10.97 -9.20 13.13
C THR A 75 10.58 -10.65 12.85
N SER A 76 11.48 -11.60 13.10
CA SER A 76 11.19 -13.04 12.97
C SER A 76 9.95 -13.45 13.77
N HIS A 77 9.74 -12.86 14.95
CA HIS A 77 8.57 -13.13 15.78
C HIS A 77 7.28 -12.55 15.17
N GLY A 78 7.30 -11.28 14.75
CA GLY A 78 6.16 -10.63 14.09
C GLY A 78 5.71 -11.38 12.83
N GLN A 79 6.67 -11.81 12.00
CA GLN A 79 6.40 -12.60 10.80
C GLN A 79 5.72 -13.94 11.12
N LYS A 80 6.16 -14.65 12.19
CA LYS A 80 5.54 -15.92 12.61
C LYS A 80 4.09 -15.74 13.05
N GLU A 81 3.76 -14.65 13.74
CA GLU A 81 2.38 -14.35 14.14
C GLU A 81 1.50 -13.93 12.96
N LEU A 82 2.06 -13.26 11.95
CA LEU A 82 1.34 -12.82 10.74
C LEU A 82 1.14 -13.94 9.71
N LEU A 83 2.06 -14.89 9.63
CA LEU A 83 2.04 -16.00 8.68
C LEU A 83 0.70 -16.76 8.62
N PRO A 84 0.07 -17.19 9.73
CA PRO A 84 -1.20 -17.91 9.67
C PRO A 84 -2.32 -17.08 9.05
N ILE A 85 -2.35 -15.76 9.32
CA ILE A 85 -3.36 -14.84 8.77
C ILE A 85 -3.16 -14.70 7.25
N ILE A 86 -1.92 -14.46 6.82
CA ILE A 86 -1.56 -14.35 5.40
C ILE A 86 -1.90 -15.64 4.66
N LYS A 87 -1.53 -16.80 5.23
CA LYS A 87 -1.80 -18.12 4.65
C LYS A 87 -3.29 -18.38 4.51
N LYS A 88 -4.09 -18.06 5.54
CA LYS A 88 -5.56 -18.17 5.49
C LYS A 88 -6.13 -17.36 4.33
N HIS A 89 -5.72 -16.10 4.20
CA HIS A 89 -6.23 -15.22 3.16
C HIS A 89 -5.82 -15.69 1.76
N SER A 90 -4.55 -16.05 1.56
CA SER A 90 -4.05 -16.63 0.28
C SER A 90 -4.86 -17.86 -0.12
N LEU A 91 -5.11 -18.80 0.80
CA LEU A 91 -5.91 -19.99 0.51
C LEU A 91 -7.36 -19.67 0.11
N GLN A 92 -8.00 -18.70 0.76
CA GLN A 92 -9.36 -18.27 0.42
C GLN A 92 -9.42 -17.63 -0.97
N ARG A 93 -8.44 -16.80 -1.32
CA ARG A 93 -8.36 -16.19 -2.66
C ARG A 93 -8.11 -17.24 -3.74
N MET A 94 -7.21 -18.19 -3.47
CA MET A 94 -6.92 -19.28 -4.38
C MET A 94 -8.17 -20.13 -4.66
N ASP A 95 -8.98 -20.45 -3.65
CA ASP A 95 -10.26 -21.17 -3.85
C ASP A 95 -11.22 -20.41 -4.77
N VAL A 96 -11.31 -19.08 -4.61
CA VAL A 96 -12.08 -18.22 -5.52
C VAL A 96 -11.55 -18.29 -6.94
N LEU A 97 -10.22 -18.19 -7.13
CA LEU A 97 -9.60 -18.28 -8.46
C LEU A 97 -9.87 -19.64 -9.11
N LEU A 98 -9.71 -20.75 -8.39
CA LEU A 98 -9.95 -22.10 -8.91
C LEU A 98 -11.40 -22.30 -9.36
N LYS A 99 -12.37 -21.84 -8.56
CA LYS A 99 -13.80 -21.85 -8.94
C LYS A 99 -14.05 -21.03 -10.19
N LEU A 100 -13.41 -19.87 -10.30
CA LEU A 100 -13.55 -18.98 -11.45
C LEU A 100 -12.93 -19.61 -12.71
N LEU A 101 -11.73 -20.15 -12.64
CA LEU A 101 -11.10 -20.86 -13.77
C LEU A 101 -11.99 -22.00 -14.26
N LYS A 102 -12.55 -22.81 -13.34
CA LYS A 102 -13.50 -23.88 -13.68
C LYS A 102 -14.76 -23.34 -14.38
N LYS A 103 -15.33 -22.23 -13.89
CA LYS A 103 -16.51 -21.57 -14.49
C LYS A 103 -16.25 -21.15 -15.94
N TYR A 104 -15.06 -20.67 -16.23
CA TYR A 104 -14.65 -20.24 -17.57
C TYR A 104 -13.99 -21.37 -18.39
N SER A 105 -14.07 -22.62 -17.92
CA SER A 105 -13.50 -23.80 -18.58
C SER A 105 -11.98 -23.71 -18.83
N ILE A 106 -11.26 -23.00 -17.97
CA ILE A 106 -9.79 -22.90 -18.01
C ILE A 106 -9.21 -23.97 -17.10
N SER A 107 -8.41 -24.87 -17.67
CA SER A 107 -7.70 -25.87 -16.89
C SER A 107 -6.52 -25.26 -16.14
N ILE A 108 -6.30 -25.66 -14.89
CA ILE A 108 -5.09 -25.33 -14.13
C ILE A 108 -3.80 -25.92 -14.75
N SER A 109 -3.95 -26.93 -15.62
CA SER A 109 -2.83 -27.49 -16.40
C SER A 109 -2.50 -26.68 -17.65
N ASP A 110 -3.40 -25.79 -18.08
CA ASP A 110 -3.21 -24.95 -19.26
C ASP A 110 -2.34 -23.74 -18.89
N LYS A 111 -1.03 -23.97 -18.93
CA LYS A 111 -0.03 -22.95 -18.60
C LYS A 111 -0.04 -21.78 -19.58
N GLU A 112 -0.42 -22.02 -20.84
CA GLU A 112 -0.43 -20.99 -21.88
C GLU A 112 -1.53 -19.97 -21.60
N THR A 113 -2.77 -20.44 -21.42
CA THR A 113 -3.90 -19.56 -21.08
C THR A 113 -3.67 -18.82 -19.77
N ILE A 114 -3.12 -19.48 -18.74
CA ILE A 114 -2.79 -18.82 -17.46
C ILE A 114 -1.73 -17.72 -17.65
N THR A 115 -0.71 -17.96 -18.49
CA THR A 115 0.31 -16.96 -18.78
C THR A 115 -0.28 -15.76 -19.51
N LEU A 116 -1.16 -15.99 -20.49
CA LEU A 116 -1.88 -14.93 -21.18
C LEU A 116 -2.75 -14.10 -20.23
N LEU A 117 -3.43 -14.74 -19.26
CA LEU A 117 -4.20 -14.02 -18.23
C LEU A 117 -3.31 -13.13 -17.35
N ILE A 118 -2.09 -13.59 -17.00
CA ILE A 118 -1.12 -12.80 -16.23
C ILE A 118 -0.64 -11.60 -17.04
N GLU A 119 -0.33 -11.79 -18.31
CA GLU A 119 0.12 -10.71 -19.20
C GLU A 119 -0.98 -9.66 -19.40
N GLU A 120 -2.20 -10.10 -19.71
CA GLU A 120 -3.34 -9.21 -19.85
C GLU A 120 -3.62 -8.45 -18.55
N ALA A 121 -3.52 -9.12 -17.39
CA ALA A 121 -3.66 -8.45 -16.09
C ALA A 121 -2.60 -7.37 -15.86
N LYS A 122 -1.33 -7.60 -16.24
CA LYS A 122 -0.28 -6.58 -16.16
C LYS A 122 -0.55 -5.40 -17.09
N VAL A 123 -0.92 -5.68 -18.35
CA VAL A 123 -1.24 -4.64 -19.33
C VAL A 123 -2.42 -3.79 -18.85
N LYS A 124 -3.48 -4.42 -18.34
CA LYS A 124 -4.65 -3.71 -17.79
C LYS A 124 -4.33 -2.96 -16.50
N LYS A 125 -3.47 -3.51 -15.64
CA LYS A 125 -2.97 -2.82 -14.45
C LYS A 125 -2.28 -1.51 -14.84
N ASP A 126 -1.33 -1.57 -15.77
CA ASP A 126 -0.58 -0.38 -16.18
C ASP A 126 -1.44 0.62 -16.95
N THR A 127 -2.28 0.16 -17.88
CA THR A 127 -3.13 1.06 -18.68
C THR A 127 -4.25 1.73 -17.88
N ASN A 128 -4.78 1.06 -16.85
CA ASN A 128 -5.80 1.65 -15.98
C ASN A 128 -5.22 2.49 -14.83
N ASN A 129 -3.89 2.61 -14.71
CA ASN A 129 -3.27 3.40 -13.65
C ASN A 129 -3.47 4.91 -13.90
N PRO A 130 -4.29 5.60 -13.08
CA PRO A 130 -4.59 7.01 -13.29
C PRO A 130 -3.40 7.93 -12.99
N PHE A 131 -2.37 7.43 -12.30
CA PHE A 131 -1.18 8.17 -11.93
C PHE A 131 -0.05 8.04 -12.96
N ILE A 132 -0.23 7.29 -14.06
CA ILE A 132 0.85 7.06 -15.02
C ILE A 132 1.28 8.36 -15.70
N GLU A 133 0.33 9.23 -16.04
CA GLU A 133 0.57 10.54 -16.61
C GLU A 133 1.23 11.47 -15.58
N VAL A 134 0.75 11.46 -14.34
CA VAL A 134 1.35 12.24 -13.24
C VAL A 134 2.80 11.82 -13.02
N LYS A 135 3.10 10.52 -13.01
CA LYS A 135 4.47 10.01 -12.84
C LYS A 135 5.39 10.40 -14.01
N LYS A 136 4.86 10.42 -15.24
CA LYS A 136 5.59 10.88 -16.43
C LYS A 136 5.86 12.38 -16.35
N SER A 137 4.87 13.17 -15.97
CA SER A 137 4.98 14.62 -15.78
C SER A 137 5.93 14.97 -14.64
N MET A 138 5.93 14.23 -13.53
CA MET A 138 6.86 14.42 -12.42
C MET A 138 8.31 14.20 -12.84
N LYS A 139 8.61 13.22 -13.71
CA LYS A 139 9.98 13.04 -14.23
C LYS A 139 10.46 14.25 -15.02
N ILE A 140 9.60 14.80 -15.88
CA ILE A 140 9.91 15.98 -16.69
C ILE A 140 10.04 17.21 -15.78
N PHE A 141 9.13 17.35 -14.81
CA PHE A 141 9.16 18.42 -13.82
C PHE A 141 10.46 18.39 -13.02
N THR A 142 10.88 17.25 -12.47
CA THR A 142 12.16 17.13 -11.75
C THR A 142 13.35 17.49 -12.64
N LEU A 143 13.35 17.06 -13.91
CA LEU A 143 14.43 17.36 -14.85
C LEU A 143 14.58 18.87 -15.12
N LEU A 144 13.47 19.62 -15.17
CA LEU A 144 13.47 21.06 -15.43
C LEU A 144 13.63 21.89 -14.16
N VAL A 145 13.01 21.47 -13.06
CA VAL A 145 12.90 22.26 -11.82
C VAL A 145 14.16 22.13 -10.97
N VAL A 146 14.83 20.98 -10.94
CA VAL A 146 16.08 20.83 -10.17
C VAL A 146 17.15 21.86 -10.61
N PRO A 147 17.48 22.01 -11.92
CA PRO A 147 18.42 23.05 -12.37
C PRO A 147 17.99 24.48 -12.02
N LEU A 148 16.68 24.76 -12.13
CA LEU A 148 16.10 26.07 -11.78
C LEU A 148 16.23 26.36 -10.29
N ILE A 149 15.91 25.40 -9.42
CA ILE A 149 16.12 25.51 -7.97
C ILE A 149 17.60 25.69 -7.67
N THR A 150 18.51 24.93 -8.29
CA THR A 150 19.95 25.09 -8.08
C THR A 150 20.44 26.50 -8.47
N LEU A 151 19.97 27.05 -9.58
CA LEU A 151 20.27 28.43 -10.00
C LEU A 151 19.70 29.48 -9.04
N ILE A 152 18.47 29.29 -8.56
CA ILE A 152 17.81 30.17 -7.60
C ILE A 152 18.54 30.13 -6.26
N VAL A 153 18.79 28.93 -5.72
CA VAL A 153 19.53 28.72 -4.47
C VAL A 153 20.94 29.30 -4.56
N GLY A 154 21.64 29.15 -5.69
CA GLY A 154 22.94 29.78 -5.93
C GLY A 154 22.89 31.32 -5.84
N LYS A 155 21.82 31.96 -6.34
CA LYS A 155 21.62 33.42 -6.24
C LYS A 155 21.18 33.87 -4.84
N PHE A 156 20.39 33.07 -4.13
CA PHE A 156 19.86 33.41 -2.80
C PHE A 156 20.82 33.08 -1.65
N SER A 157 21.69 32.08 -1.81
CA SER A 157 22.76 31.73 -0.87
C SER A 157 23.72 32.89 -0.61
N ALA A 158 23.86 33.83 -1.56
CA ALA A 158 24.67 35.02 -1.40
C ALA A 158 24.02 36.11 -0.53
N LYS A 159 22.72 36.00 -0.22
CA LYS A 159 21.92 37.06 0.41
C LYS A 159 21.11 36.62 1.64
N LEU A 160 20.84 35.32 1.81
CA LEU A 160 20.14 34.78 2.99
C LEU A 160 21.11 34.43 4.12
N THR A 161 20.81 34.94 5.31
CA THR A 161 21.47 34.49 6.55
C THR A 161 20.92 33.11 6.95
N ILE A 162 21.77 32.26 7.56
CA ILE A 162 21.41 30.89 8.03
C ILE A 162 20.10 30.86 8.86
N LYS A 163 19.83 31.96 9.58
CA LYS A 163 18.67 32.15 10.46
C LYS A 163 17.32 32.16 9.70
N ASP A 164 17.30 32.61 8.45
CA ASP A 164 16.07 32.73 7.64
C ASP A 164 15.87 31.52 6.71
N SER A 165 16.95 30.83 6.33
CA SER A 165 16.90 29.64 5.46
C SER A 165 16.47 28.36 6.19
N LEU A 166 16.78 28.25 7.49
CA LEU A 166 16.49 27.05 8.28
C LEU A 166 14.98 26.81 8.48
N PRO A 167 14.14 27.80 8.86
CA PRO A 167 12.69 27.60 8.98
C PRO A 167 12.04 27.21 7.64
N LEU A 168 12.48 27.83 6.53
CA LEU A 168 11.97 27.51 5.20
C LEU A 168 12.29 26.06 4.79
N LEU A 169 13.52 25.60 5.07
CA LEU A 169 13.92 24.22 4.84
C LEU A 169 13.07 23.23 5.66
N LEU A 170 12.84 23.53 6.94
CA LEU A 170 12.02 22.69 7.82
C LEU A 170 10.57 22.62 7.33
N VAL A 171 9.98 23.73 6.90
CA VAL A 171 8.62 23.75 6.31
C VAL A 171 8.57 22.94 5.01
N ALA A 172 9.58 23.07 4.14
CA ALA A 172 9.65 22.30 2.90
C ALA A 172 9.76 20.78 3.18
N ILE A 173 10.62 20.37 4.12
CA ILE A 173 10.74 18.96 4.55
C ILE A 173 9.42 18.45 5.12
N PHE A 174 8.74 19.26 5.94
CA PHE A 174 7.45 18.90 6.54
C PHE A 174 6.38 18.69 5.48
N ILE A 175 6.24 19.60 4.50
CA ILE A 175 5.28 19.46 3.39
C ILE A 175 5.60 18.23 2.54
N CYS A 176 6.87 18.00 2.20
CA CYS A 176 7.29 16.80 1.49
C CYS A 176 6.93 15.52 2.27
N GLY A 177 7.14 15.51 3.58
CA GLY A 177 6.75 14.42 4.46
C GLY A 177 5.25 14.15 4.43
N ILE A 178 4.41 15.19 4.50
CA ILE A 178 2.95 15.05 4.39
C ILE A 178 2.57 14.43 3.03
N ILE A 179 3.14 14.92 1.93
CA ILE A 179 2.86 14.39 0.59
C ILE A 179 3.24 12.91 0.50
N MET A 180 4.40 12.51 1.01
CA MET A 180 4.84 11.11 1.01
C MET A 180 3.90 10.21 1.83
N ILE A 181 3.38 10.71 2.95
CA ILE A 181 2.43 9.98 3.79
C ILE A 181 1.07 9.84 3.08
N ILE A 182 0.56 10.91 2.47
CA ILE A 182 -0.78 10.94 1.86
C ILE A 182 -0.83 10.20 0.51
N SER A 183 0.25 10.25 -0.27
CA SER A 183 0.34 9.66 -1.61
C SER A 183 -0.14 8.20 -1.70
N PRO A 184 0.30 7.26 -0.85
CA PRO A 184 -0.16 5.87 -0.91
C PRO A 184 -1.67 5.74 -0.63
N PHE A 185 -2.23 6.54 0.28
CA PHE A 185 -3.67 6.52 0.55
C PHE A 185 -4.48 7.06 -0.63
N LEU A 186 -3.99 8.11 -1.29
CA LEU A 186 -4.62 8.61 -2.52
C LEU A 186 -4.58 7.55 -3.63
N GLU A 187 -3.47 6.82 -3.75
CA GLU A 187 -3.35 5.73 -4.71
C GLU A 187 -4.38 4.62 -4.43
N ASP A 188 -4.53 4.20 -3.17
CA ASP A 188 -5.49 3.16 -2.79
C ASP A 188 -6.96 3.56 -2.99
N ILE A 189 -7.29 4.86 -2.89
CA ILE A 189 -8.66 5.38 -3.11
C ILE A 189 -8.96 5.49 -4.59
N VAL A 190 -8.09 6.17 -5.34
CA VAL A 190 -8.32 6.50 -6.76
C VAL A 190 -8.09 5.27 -7.63
N TYR A 191 -7.12 4.43 -7.27
CA TYR A 191 -6.75 3.21 -7.99
C TYR A 191 -7.12 1.96 -7.18
N TRP A 192 -8.40 1.89 -6.76
CA TRP A 192 -8.92 0.89 -5.84
C TRP A 192 -8.81 -0.56 -6.32
N ASP A 193 -8.81 -0.79 -7.63
CA ASP A 193 -8.76 -2.11 -8.25
C ASP A 193 -7.31 -2.63 -8.44
N LYS A 194 -6.29 -1.78 -8.26
CA LYS A 194 -4.86 -2.11 -8.31
C LYS A 194 -4.52 -3.36 -7.51
N LYS A 195 -4.97 -3.42 -6.25
CA LYS A 195 -4.70 -4.53 -5.35
C LYS A 195 -5.27 -5.86 -5.85
N TYR A 196 -6.38 -5.82 -6.60
CA TYR A 196 -6.99 -7.03 -7.14
C TYR A 196 -6.25 -7.53 -8.38
N TYR A 197 -5.65 -6.62 -9.18
CA TYR A 197 -4.69 -7.04 -10.22
C TYR A 197 -3.49 -7.75 -9.58
N ASP A 198 -2.93 -7.20 -8.50
CA ASP A 198 -1.81 -7.82 -7.79
C ASP A 198 -2.19 -9.21 -7.25
N TYR A 199 -3.33 -9.33 -6.58
CA TYR A 199 -3.81 -10.63 -6.12
C TYR A 199 -4.03 -11.63 -7.26
N LEU A 200 -4.67 -11.20 -8.35
CA LEU A 200 -4.92 -12.10 -9.48
C LEU A 200 -3.60 -12.59 -10.11
N ILE A 201 -2.64 -11.69 -10.31
CA ILE A 201 -1.32 -12.02 -10.88
C ILE A 201 -0.58 -13.00 -9.97
N ASP A 202 -0.55 -12.74 -8.66
CA ASP A 202 0.13 -13.59 -7.68
C ASP A 202 -0.54 -14.97 -7.58
N ASP A 203 -1.86 -15.01 -7.47
CA ASP A 203 -2.62 -16.27 -7.37
C ASP A 203 -2.46 -17.10 -8.66
N LEU A 204 -2.48 -16.49 -9.87
CA LEU A 204 -2.23 -17.19 -11.14
C LEU A 204 -0.79 -17.72 -11.22
N ARG A 205 0.20 -16.96 -10.75
CA ARG A 205 1.60 -17.41 -10.66
C ARG A 205 1.77 -18.57 -9.68
N GLU A 206 1.07 -18.54 -8.55
CA GLU A 206 1.06 -19.66 -7.61
C GLU A 206 0.57 -20.94 -8.28
N ILE A 207 -0.45 -20.89 -9.13
CA ILE A 207 -0.90 -22.05 -9.92
C ILE A 207 0.21 -22.57 -10.85
N LEU A 208 0.94 -21.68 -11.52
CA LEU A 208 2.05 -22.09 -12.40
C LEU A 208 3.20 -22.75 -11.62
N ILE A 209 3.56 -22.19 -10.46
CA ILE A 209 4.68 -22.65 -9.63
C ILE A 209 4.32 -23.93 -8.87
N PHE A 210 3.13 -23.99 -8.29
CA PHE A 210 2.70 -25.07 -7.39
C PHE A 210 1.60 -25.95 -8.00
N ASN A 211 1.56 -26.08 -9.34
CA ASN A 211 0.50 -26.78 -10.08
C ASN A 211 0.13 -28.15 -9.48
N ASN A 212 1.13 -28.94 -9.10
CA ASN A 212 0.92 -30.28 -8.53
C ASN A 212 0.05 -30.27 -7.27
N LYS A 213 0.19 -29.24 -6.42
CA LYS A 213 -0.61 -29.07 -5.19
C LYS A 213 -2.10 -28.86 -5.47
N PHE A 214 -2.43 -28.32 -6.65
CA PHE A 214 -3.79 -27.99 -7.03
C PHE A 214 -4.46 -29.09 -7.87
N LYS A 215 -3.68 -30.05 -8.40
CA LYS A 215 -4.19 -31.23 -9.10
C LYS A 215 -4.72 -32.32 -8.17
N GLU A 216 -4.31 -32.30 -6.90
CA GLU A 216 -4.68 -33.30 -5.88
C GLU A 216 -6.03 -33.01 -5.18
N LYS A 217 -6.77 -31.99 -5.61
CA LYS A 217 -8.10 -31.61 -5.09
C LYS A 217 -9.16 -31.70 -6.16
#